data_AF-A0A358FY06-F1
#
_entry.id   AF-A0A358FY06-F1
#
_cell.length_a   1.000
_cell.length_b   1.000
_cell.length_c   1.000
_cell.angle_alpha   90.00
_cell.angle_beta   90.00
_cell.angle_gamma   90.00
#
_symmetry.space_group_name_H-M   'P 1'
#
loop_
_entity.id
_entity.type
_entity.pdbx_description
1 polymer ?
#
loop_
_entity_poly.entity_id
_entity_poly.type
_entity_poly.pdbx_seq_one_letter_code
_entity_poly.pdbx_strand_id
1 'polypeptide(L)'
;ASSDPDSYGRLTTYLVDQEPLPAGPYRVATQAESEQLISREITLQDNEESGTDVLFGDMQIVPVADGLVYVRPFYVAIDGITEYRFVIVSNENRATFAATMSDALADLFPGLDLVLPERSDTEETTSESDVPASDDGSSTNDASIDPAKPTTDEPTLTVPDSPDERATTAELLLQAESLFAEAEQLLRDGDLGGYQETIVRAEAFVQAALESLTSDG
;
A
#
# COMPACT_ATOMS: atom_id res chain seq x y z
N ALA A 1 32.03 -4.33 -0.19
CA ALA A 1 33.50 -4.19 -0.35
C ALA A 1 33.76 -2.88 -1.09
N SER A 2 34.73 -2.08 -0.66
CA SER A 2 35.07 -0.81 -1.31
C SER A 2 35.93 -1.05 -2.57
N SER A 3 35.67 -0.29 -3.63
CA SER A 3 36.41 -0.33 -4.91
C SER A 3 37.37 0.85 -5.10
N ASP A 4 37.58 1.69 -4.08
CA ASP A 4 38.59 2.75 -4.13
C ASP A 4 40.02 2.20 -4.03
N PRO A 5 40.99 2.74 -4.80
CA PRO A 5 42.36 2.22 -4.85
C PRO A 5 43.06 2.21 -3.49
N ASP A 6 42.68 3.10 -2.56
CA ASP A 6 43.26 3.18 -1.21
C ASP A 6 42.58 2.25 -0.18
N SER A 7 41.40 1.70 -0.47
CA SER A 7 40.62 0.86 0.46
C SER A 7 40.13 -0.46 -0.16
N TYR A 8 40.67 -0.82 -1.31
CA TYR A 8 40.34 -2.04 -2.05
C TYR A 8 40.49 -3.28 -1.16
N GLY A 9 39.43 -4.09 -1.10
CA GLY A 9 39.41 -5.34 -0.34
C GLY A 9 39.15 -5.18 1.18
N ARG A 10 38.87 -3.98 1.68
CA ARG A 10 38.41 -3.82 3.08
C ARG A 10 36.91 -4.14 3.20
N LEU A 11 36.58 -5.02 4.14
CA LEU A 11 35.21 -5.32 4.55
C LEU A 11 34.81 -4.32 5.65
N THR A 12 33.94 -3.38 5.31
CA THR A 12 33.30 -2.52 6.31
C THR A 12 32.13 -3.27 6.91
N THR A 13 32.20 -3.55 8.21
CA THR A 13 31.07 -4.08 8.98
C THR A 13 30.38 -2.90 9.65
N TYR A 14 29.12 -2.67 9.29
CA TYR A 14 28.29 -1.67 9.95
C TYR A 14 27.56 -2.37 11.11
N LEU A 15 27.94 -2.01 12.33
CA LEU A 15 27.21 -2.38 13.54
C LEU A 15 26.20 -1.27 13.79
N VAL A 16 24.92 -1.60 13.66
CA VAL A 16 23.84 -0.67 13.99
C VAL A 16 23.61 -0.77 15.50
N ASP A 17 24.12 0.22 16.24
CA ASP A 17 24.02 0.30 17.72
C ASP A 17 22.78 1.11 18.13
N GLN A 18 21.67 0.89 17.43
CA GLN A 18 20.38 1.54 17.68
C GLN A 18 19.51 0.57 18.49
N GLU A 19 19.04 0.99 19.66
CA GLU A 19 17.96 0.31 20.40
C GLU A 19 16.66 1.09 20.19
N PRO A 20 15.64 0.49 19.55
CA PRO A 20 15.57 -0.89 19.04
C PRO A 20 16.33 -1.09 17.70
N LEU A 21 16.86 -2.30 17.50
CA LEU A 21 17.51 -2.69 16.25
C LEU A 21 16.55 -2.54 15.07
N PRO A 22 17.01 -2.04 13.90
CA PRO A 22 16.15 -1.88 12.74
C PRO A 22 15.63 -3.23 12.24
N ALA A 23 14.43 -3.21 11.66
CA ALA A 23 13.78 -4.41 11.16
C ALA A 23 14.59 -5.03 10.01
N GLY A 24 14.74 -6.35 10.04
CA GLY A 24 15.40 -7.09 8.97
C GLY A 24 14.59 -7.06 7.67
N PRO A 25 15.23 -7.20 6.49
CA PRO A 25 14.55 -7.11 5.21
C PRO A 25 13.30 -7.98 5.13
N TYR A 26 13.38 -9.26 5.44
CA TYR A 26 12.21 -10.15 5.33
C TYR A 26 10.98 -9.64 6.11
N ARG A 27 11.16 -9.06 7.31
CA ARG A 27 10.04 -8.52 8.09
C ARG A 27 9.42 -7.28 7.46
N VAL A 28 10.26 -6.35 7.00
CA VAL A 28 9.78 -5.13 6.35
C VAL A 28 9.05 -5.47 5.05
N ALA A 29 9.51 -6.50 4.34
CA ALA A 29 8.90 -6.99 3.11
C ALA A 29 7.48 -7.51 3.39
N THR A 30 7.35 -8.42 4.34
CA THR A 30 6.04 -8.98 4.72
C THR A 30 5.08 -7.92 5.24
N GLN A 31 5.61 -6.91 5.96
CA GLN A 31 4.81 -5.80 6.46
C GLN A 31 4.34 -4.90 5.31
N ALA A 32 5.23 -4.52 4.39
CA ALA A 32 4.89 -3.71 3.23
C ALA A 32 3.87 -4.40 2.31
N GLU A 33 4.02 -5.71 2.08
CA GLU A 33 3.05 -6.51 1.31
C GLU A 33 1.68 -6.62 1.97
N SER A 34 1.61 -6.46 3.31
CA SER A 34 0.36 -6.48 4.08
C SER A 34 -0.32 -5.11 4.16
N GLU A 35 0.34 -4.04 3.71
CA GLU A 35 -0.24 -2.69 3.67
C GLU A 35 -1.41 -2.66 2.70
N GLN A 36 -2.53 -2.05 3.11
CA GLN A 36 -3.82 -2.24 2.43
C GLN A 36 -3.80 -1.85 0.94
N LEU A 37 -3.10 -0.75 0.61
CA LEU A 37 -2.99 -0.28 -0.77
C LEU A 37 -2.11 -1.22 -1.61
N ILE A 38 -1.03 -1.73 -1.03
CA ILE A 38 -0.09 -2.62 -1.71
C ILE A 38 -0.73 -4.01 -1.89
N SER A 39 -1.39 -4.54 -0.86
CA SER A 39 -2.06 -5.84 -0.94
C SER A 39 -3.16 -5.84 -2.00
N ARG A 40 -3.94 -4.76 -2.10
CA ARG A 40 -4.95 -4.60 -3.14
C ARG A 40 -4.31 -4.59 -4.52
N GLU A 41 -3.23 -3.85 -4.71
CA GLU A 41 -2.52 -3.80 -5.99
C GLU A 41 -1.93 -5.17 -6.37
N ILE A 42 -1.33 -5.89 -5.40
CA ILE A 42 -0.86 -7.26 -5.61
C ILE A 42 -1.98 -8.13 -6.16
N THR A 43 -3.16 -8.13 -5.52
CA THR A 43 -4.31 -8.93 -5.97
C THR A 43 -4.84 -8.50 -7.33
N LEU A 44 -4.74 -7.22 -7.70
CA LEU A 44 -5.16 -6.75 -9.03
C LEU A 44 -4.20 -7.21 -10.13
N GLN A 45 -2.90 -7.26 -9.84
CA GLN A 45 -1.87 -7.69 -10.79
C GLN A 45 -1.75 -9.22 -10.86
N ASP A 46 -2.08 -9.92 -9.77
CA ASP A 46 -2.05 -11.38 -9.68
C ASP A 46 -3.38 -11.96 -10.19
N ASN A 47 -3.43 -12.23 -11.49
CA ASN A 47 -4.64 -12.71 -12.15
C ASN A 47 -4.32 -13.94 -13.00
N GLU A 48 -4.69 -15.10 -12.45
CA GLU A 48 -4.51 -16.40 -13.10
C GLU A 48 -5.32 -16.54 -14.40
N GLU A 49 -6.48 -15.88 -14.51
CA GLU A 49 -7.31 -15.92 -15.73
C GLU A 49 -6.62 -15.20 -16.90
N SER A 50 -5.92 -14.10 -16.62
CA SER A 50 -5.06 -13.42 -17.60
C SER A 50 -3.65 -14.00 -17.71
N GLY A 51 -3.34 -15.07 -16.96
CA GLY A 51 -2.02 -15.72 -16.96
C GLY A 51 -0.90 -14.81 -16.44
N THR A 52 -1.24 -13.95 -15.47
CA THR A 52 -0.38 -12.91 -14.94
C THR A 52 0.08 -13.29 -13.53
N ASP A 53 1.39 -13.49 -13.37
CA ASP A 53 2.02 -13.84 -12.09
C ASP A 53 2.76 -12.64 -11.51
N VAL A 54 2.60 -12.39 -10.21
CA VAL A 54 3.35 -11.36 -9.50
C VAL A 54 4.70 -11.89 -9.01
N LEU A 55 5.77 -11.13 -9.26
CA LEU A 55 7.10 -11.43 -8.72
C LEU A 55 7.68 -10.22 -8.01
N PHE A 56 8.26 -10.47 -6.84
CA PHE A 56 8.96 -9.44 -6.09
C PHE A 56 10.47 -9.58 -6.24
N GLY A 57 11.16 -8.47 -6.44
CA GLY A 57 12.62 -8.41 -6.38
C GLY A 57 13.16 -8.54 -4.96
N ASP A 58 14.49 -8.56 -4.86
CA ASP A 58 15.18 -8.47 -3.58
C ASP A 58 14.91 -7.11 -2.93
N MET A 59 14.75 -7.10 -1.61
CA MET A 59 14.64 -5.86 -0.87
C MET A 59 16.01 -5.29 -0.48
N GLN A 60 16.22 -4.05 -0.86
CA GLN A 60 17.47 -3.31 -0.68
C GLN A 60 17.31 -2.31 0.47
N ILE A 61 18.32 -2.24 1.33
CA ILE A 61 18.38 -1.27 2.42
C ILE A 61 19.26 -0.11 1.96
N VAL A 62 18.71 1.10 1.99
CA VAL A 62 19.40 2.35 1.63
C VAL A 62 19.44 3.26 2.86
N PRO A 63 20.62 3.50 3.45
CA PRO A 63 20.74 4.48 4.52
C PRO A 63 20.60 5.91 3.95
N VAL A 64 19.77 6.74 4.60
CA VAL A 64 19.52 8.13 4.21
C VAL A 64 19.59 8.99 5.46
N ALA A 65 20.58 9.90 5.52
CA ALA A 65 20.90 10.67 6.73
C ALA A 65 21.00 9.76 7.97
N ASP A 66 20.12 9.93 8.95
CA ASP A 66 20.07 9.16 10.19
C ASP A 66 19.04 8.01 10.17
N GLY A 67 18.42 7.74 9.02
CA GLY A 67 17.37 6.74 8.84
C GLY A 67 17.69 5.67 7.79
N LEU A 68 16.79 4.68 7.69
CA LEU A 68 16.87 3.58 6.71
C LEU A 68 15.63 3.58 5.83
N VAL A 69 15.84 3.52 4.52
CA VAL A 69 14.78 3.33 3.51
C VAL A 69 14.93 1.94 2.91
N TYR A 70 13.82 1.22 2.81
CA TYR A 70 13.76 -0.11 2.22
C TYR A 70 13.10 0.00 0.86
N VAL A 71 13.71 -0.61 -0.15
CA VAL A 71 13.27 -0.50 -1.54
C VAL A 71 13.14 -1.90 -2.11
N ARG A 72 11.97 -2.22 -2.68
CA ARG A 72 11.73 -3.50 -3.32
C ARG A 72 11.06 -3.33 -4.68
N PRO A 73 11.70 -3.76 -5.78
CA PRO A 73 11.06 -3.78 -7.09
C PRO A 73 9.92 -4.79 -7.14
N PHE A 74 8.87 -4.45 -7.88
CA PHE A 74 7.72 -5.31 -8.15
C PHE A 74 7.61 -5.53 -9.65
N TYR A 75 7.45 -6.80 -10.02
CA TYR A 75 7.38 -7.25 -11.39
C TYR A 75 6.11 -8.06 -11.62
N VAL A 76 5.71 -8.10 -12.89
CA VAL A 76 4.64 -8.95 -13.38
C VAL A 76 5.20 -9.81 -14.50
N ALA A 77 4.90 -11.10 -14.49
CA ALA A 77 5.22 -12.01 -15.59
C ALA A 77 3.96 -12.49 -16.30
N ILE A 78 4.03 -12.53 -17.64
CA ILE A 78 2.99 -13.10 -18.49
C ILE A 78 3.69 -13.93 -19.55
N ASP A 79 3.30 -15.21 -19.70
CA ASP A 79 3.89 -16.15 -20.66
C ASP A 79 5.44 -16.20 -20.62
N GLY A 80 6.03 -16.06 -19.42
CA GLY A 80 7.47 -16.09 -19.20
C GLY A 80 8.22 -14.78 -19.53
N ILE A 81 7.50 -13.71 -19.86
CA ILE A 81 8.05 -12.36 -20.03
C ILE A 81 7.83 -11.59 -18.74
N THR A 82 8.92 -11.20 -18.06
CA THR A 82 8.87 -10.41 -16.83
C THR A 82 9.06 -8.92 -17.12
N GLU A 83 8.13 -8.10 -16.65
CA GLU A 83 8.17 -6.64 -16.77
C GLU A 83 8.14 -5.99 -15.39
N TYR A 84 8.89 -4.90 -15.24
CA TYR A 84 8.81 -4.04 -14.05
C TYR A 84 7.48 -3.27 -14.07
N ARG A 85 6.80 -3.21 -12.92
CA ARG A 85 5.53 -2.50 -12.78
C ARG A 85 5.62 -1.33 -11.81
N PHE A 86 6.20 -1.55 -10.63
CA PHE A 86 6.33 -0.51 -9.62
C PHE A 86 7.46 -0.81 -8.63
N VAL A 87 7.76 0.15 -7.78
CA VAL A 87 8.69 0.02 -6.66
C VAL A 87 7.96 0.28 -5.37
N ILE A 88 8.13 -0.64 -4.42
CA ILE A 88 7.64 -0.49 -3.06
C ILE A 88 8.76 0.16 -2.24
N VAL A 89 8.44 1.25 -1.56
CA VAL A 89 9.37 1.95 -0.67
C VAL A 89 8.77 1.96 0.73
N SER A 90 9.60 1.63 1.72
CA SER A 90 9.17 1.55 3.12
C SER A 90 10.15 2.24 4.05
N ASN A 91 9.61 2.90 5.07
CA ASN A 91 10.37 3.50 6.15
C ASN A 91 9.59 3.31 7.45
N GLU A 92 10.29 2.82 8.47
CA GLU A 92 9.70 2.48 9.78
C GLU A 92 8.47 1.57 9.67
N ASN A 93 7.26 2.14 9.80
CA ASN A 93 6.01 1.41 9.76
C ASN A 93 5.09 1.80 8.60
N ARG A 94 5.60 2.58 7.64
CA ARG A 94 4.84 3.04 6.47
C ARG A 94 5.46 2.48 5.20
N ALA A 95 4.61 1.99 4.31
CA ALA A 95 4.99 1.57 2.97
C ALA A 95 4.09 2.24 1.94
N THR A 96 4.66 2.56 0.78
CA THR A 96 3.92 3.02 -0.40
C THR A 96 4.53 2.38 -1.64
N PHE A 97 3.82 2.47 -2.76
CA PHE A 97 4.31 2.03 -4.06
C PHE A 97 4.01 3.09 -5.11
N ALA A 98 4.87 3.18 -6.12
CA ALA A 98 4.60 3.96 -7.31
C ALA A 98 5.34 3.38 -8.52
N ALA A 99 4.97 3.82 -9.72
CA ALA A 99 5.65 3.41 -10.95
C ALA A 99 7.13 3.83 -10.93
N THR A 100 7.42 4.98 -10.33
CA THR A 100 8.77 5.55 -10.26
C THR A 100 9.29 5.61 -8.83
N MET A 101 10.62 5.65 -8.69
CA MET A 101 11.23 5.76 -7.37
C MET A 101 11.00 7.16 -6.78
N SER A 102 11.04 8.18 -7.63
CA SER A 102 10.83 9.56 -7.23
C SER A 102 9.43 9.75 -6.66
N ASP A 103 8.41 9.24 -7.35
CA ASP A 103 7.02 9.31 -6.89
C ASP A 103 6.82 8.54 -5.57
N ALA A 104 7.36 7.31 -5.48
CA ALA A 104 7.25 6.51 -4.26
C ALA A 104 7.91 7.18 -3.05
N LEU A 105 9.05 7.87 -3.25
CA LEU A 105 9.72 8.62 -2.20
C LEU A 105 8.98 9.89 -1.82
N ALA A 106 8.41 10.61 -2.78
CA ALA A 106 7.60 11.80 -2.55
C ALA A 106 6.33 11.47 -1.73
N ASP A 107 5.68 10.35 -2.04
CA ASP A 107 4.51 9.85 -1.31
C ASP A 107 4.85 9.41 0.13
N LEU A 108 6.02 8.79 0.30
CA LEU A 108 6.48 8.32 1.61
C LEU A 108 6.90 9.48 2.52
N PHE A 109 7.54 10.51 1.96
CA PHE A 109 8.08 11.67 2.66
C PHE A 109 7.46 12.98 2.14
N PRO A 110 6.28 13.38 2.64
CA PRO A 110 5.64 14.61 2.19
C PRO A 110 6.54 15.83 2.46
N GLY A 111 6.76 16.65 1.42
CA GLY A 111 7.68 17.80 1.47
C GLY A 111 9.09 17.51 0.94
N LEU A 112 9.36 16.30 0.47
CA LEU A 112 10.57 15.93 -0.25
C LEU A 112 10.43 16.28 -1.73
N ASP A 113 11.22 17.26 -2.20
CA ASP A 113 11.34 17.58 -3.63
C ASP A 113 12.65 16.96 -4.14
N LEU A 114 12.53 15.76 -4.71
CA LEU A 114 13.65 15.02 -5.29
C LEU A 114 13.37 14.74 -6.77
N VAL A 115 14.30 15.17 -7.61
CA VAL A 115 14.39 14.72 -9.00
C VAL A 115 15.52 13.70 -9.07
N LEU A 116 15.16 12.41 -9.07
CA LEU A 116 16.13 11.36 -9.33
C LEU A 116 16.31 11.18 -10.85
N PRO A 117 17.52 10.90 -11.34
CA PRO A 117 17.72 10.49 -12.72
C PRO A 117 17.13 9.08 -12.89
N GLU A 118 15.90 9.01 -13.36
CA GLU A 118 15.21 7.74 -13.60
C GLU A 118 15.56 7.26 -15.01
N ARG A 119 15.97 5.98 -15.11
CA ARG A 119 16.04 5.32 -16.41
C ARG A 119 14.65 4.81 -16.76
N SER A 120 13.74 5.72 -17.07
CA SER A 120 12.60 5.40 -17.92
C SER A 120 13.11 5.30 -19.35
N ASP A 121 12.71 4.27 -20.10
CA ASP A 121 12.87 4.22 -21.57
C ASP A 121 11.94 5.25 -22.24
N THR A 122 12.00 6.49 -21.79
CA THR A 122 11.24 7.64 -22.28
C THR A 122 12.21 8.79 -22.40
N GLU A 123 12.46 9.16 -23.65
CA GLU A 123 13.40 10.19 -24.06
C GLU A 123 13.19 11.50 -23.31
N GLU A 124 14.31 12.18 -23.00
CA GLU A 124 14.39 13.50 -22.40
C GLU A 124 13.38 14.52 -22.97
N THR A 125 12.69 15.23 -22.08
CA THR A 125 12.58 16.68 -22.26
C THR A 125 12.60 17.40 -20.91
N THR A 126 13.69 18.11 -20.71
CA THR A 126 13.92 19.12 -19.68
C THR A 126 12.96 20.29 -19.88
N SER A 127 12.30 20.72 -18.80
CA SER A 127 11.78 22.09 -18.69
C SER A 127 11.79 22.50 -17.22
N GLU A 128 12.80 23.30 -16.89
CA GLU A 128 12.95 24.00 -15.62
C GLU A 128 11.87 25.08 -15.45
N SER A 129 11.37 25.17 -14.22
CA SER A 129 10.89 26.33 -13.45
C SER A 129 10.44 27.61 -14.18
N ASP A 130 9.21 28.04 -13.86
CA ASP A 130 8.99 29.42 -13.38
C ASP A 130 7.78 29.44 -12.43
N VAL A 131 8.01 29.84 -11.18
CA VAL A 131 6.95 30.26 -10.24
C VAL A 131 6.83 31.78 -10.31
N PRO A 132 5.64 32.32 -10.02
CA PRO A 132 5.58 33.08 -8.78
C PRO A 132 4.32 32.86 -7.94
N ALA A 133 4.55 33.05 -6.65
CA ALA A 133 3.64 32.93 -5.52
C ALA A 133 2.55 34.02 -5.45
N SER A 134 1.46 33.71 -4.75
CA SER A 134 0.70 34.55 -3.78
C SER A 134 -0.40 33.64 -3.21
N ASP A 135 -0.29 33.15 -1.98
CA ASP A 135 -0.52 33.82 -0.68
C ASP A 135 -2.00 33.88 -0.26
N ASP A 136 -2.20 33.66 1.05
CA ASP A 136 -3.41 33.81 1.88
C ASP A 136 -4.39 32.62 1.89
N GLY A 137 -4.69 31.95 3.02
CA GLY A 137 -4.32 32.14 4.41
C GLY A 137 -5.20 31.27 5.34
N SER A 138 -4.67 30.99 6.54
CA SER A 138 -5.36 30.53 7.76
C SER A 138 -5.72 29.04 7.91
N SER A 139 -4.88 28.22 8.57
CA SER A 139 -4.88 27.94 10.03
C SER A 139 -6.22 27.52 10.63
N THR A 140 -6.30 26.28 11.15
CA THR A 140 -6.14 26.01 12.59
C THR A 140 -6.07 24.52 12.91
N ASN A 141 -5.13 24.20 13.79
CA ASN A 141 -4.94 22.95 14.52
C ASN A 141 -6.17 22.60 15.39
N ASP A 142 -6.43 21.33 15.69
CA ASP A 142 -5.86 20.61 16.84
C ASP A 142 -6.79 19.50 17.40
N ALA A 143 -6.15 18.38 17.73
CA ALA A 143 -6.40 17.44 18.82
C ALA A 143 -7.73 16.65 18.98
N SER A 144 -7.55 15.33 18.83
CA SER A 144 -7.88 14.24 19.79
C SER A 144 -9.38 13.90 19.98
N ILE A 145 -9.84 12.65 20.25
CA ILE A 145 -9.36 11.55 21.10
C ILE A 145 -9.97 10.21 20.59
N ASP A 146 -9.23 9.12 20.80
CA ASP A 146 -9.61 7.68 20.93
C ASP A 146 -11.07 7.39 21.37
N PRO A 147 -11.66 6.25 20.96
CA PRO A 147 -11.68 5.14 21.91
C PRO A 147 -11.47 3.75 21.28
N ALA A 148 -10.58 2.98 21.92
CA ALA A 148 -10.74 1.59 22.36
C ALA A 148 -11.18 0.49 21.37
N LYS A 149 -10.36 -0.56 21.35
CA LYS A 149 -10.57 -1.90 20.76
C LYS A 149 -11.92 -2.54 21.14
N PRO A 150 -12.34 -3.53 20.34
CA PRO A 150 -12.42 -4.87 20.92
C PRO A 150 -11.51 -5.86 20.18
N THR A 151 -10.86 -6.70 20.97
CA THR A 151 -10.45 -8.04 20.58
C THR A 151 -11.71 -8.89 20.40
N THR A 152 -11.90 -9.47 19.23
CA THR A 152 -12.86 -10.56 18.99
C THR A 152 -12.20 -11.56 18.06
N ASP A 153 -12.29 -12.83 18.45
CA ASP A 153 -11.78 -14.03 17.79
C ASP A 153 -11.88 -14.03 16.27
N GLU A 154 -10.84 -14.56 15.60
CA GLU A 154 -10.93 -15.02 14.21
C GLU A 154 -12.13 -15.98 14.07
N PRO A 155 -13.17 -15.63 13.28
CA PRO A 155 -14.09 -16.65 12.82
C PRO A 155 -13.35 -17.49 11.78
N THR A 156 -13.29 -18.79 12.00
CA THR A 156 -12.96 -19.73 10.93
C THR A 156 -13.95 -19.50 9.78
N LEU A 157 -13.45 -19.04 8.63
CA LEU A 157 -14.23 -18.86 7.42
C LEU A 157 -14.66 -20.25 6.91
N THR A 158 -15.84 -20.71 7.33
CA THR A 158 -16.50 -21.88 6.75
C THR A 158 -17.07 -21.48 5.40
N VAL A 159 -16.64 -22.13 4.32
CA VAL A 159 -17.25 -21.93 3.00
C VAL A 159 -18.66 -22.54 3.05
N PRO A 160 -19.73 -21.84 2.62
CA PRO A 160 -21.09 -22.39 2.68
C PRO A 160 -21.18 -23.66 1.83
N ASP A 161 -21.78 -24.73 2.32
CA ASP A 161 -21.81 -26.04 1.64
C ASP A 161 -22.95 -26.15 0.60
N SER A 162 -24.00 -25.31 0.70
CA SER A 162 -25.16 -25.37 -0.19
C SER A 162 -25.18 -24.28 -1.28
N PRO A 163 -25.61 -24.59 -2.52
CA PRO A 163 -25.72 -23.61 -3.61
C PRO A 163 -26.65 -22.42 -3.33
N ASP A 164 -27.74 -22.62 -2.59
CA ASP A 164 -28.73 -21.57 -2.28
C ASP A 164 -28.21 -20.54 -1.25
N GLU A 165 -27.38 -20.97 -0.30
CA GLU A 165 -26.74 -20.11 0.70
C GLU A 165 -25.62 -19.27 0.09
N ARG A 166 -24.86 -19.86 -0.85
CA ARG A 166 -23.85 -19.15 -1.65
C ARG A 166 -24.49 -18.05 -2.50
N ALA A 167 -25.65 -18.31 -3.09
CA ALA A 167 -26.39 -17.31 -3.87
C ALA A 167 -26.87 -16.15 -2.98
N THR A 168 -27.44 -16.45 -1.82
CA THR A 168 -27.94 -15.43 -0.87
C THR A 168 -26.82 -14.58 -0.28
N THR A 169 -25.71 -15.22 0.12
CA THR A 169 -24.52 -14.53 0.65
C THR A 169 -23.88 -13.65 -0.43
N ALA A 170 -23.74 -14.16 -1.66
CA ALA A 170 -23.22 -13.39 -2.78
C ALA A 170 -24.09 -12.17 -3.12
N GLU A 171 -25.42 -12.30 -3.00
CA GLU A 171 -26.36 -11.19 -3.27
C GLU A 171 -26.22 -10.06 -2.22
N LEU A 172 -26.03 -10.41 -0.94
CA LEU A 172 -25.78 -9.44 0.13
C LEU A 172 -24.43 -8.73 -0.02
N LEU A 173 -23.38 -9.46 -0.41
CA LEU A 173 -22.05 -8.86 -0.68
C LEU A 173 -22.08 -7.94 -1.91
N LEU A 174 -22.81 -8.31 -2.96
CA LEU A 174 -22.98 -7.47 -4.14
C LEU A 174 -23.74 -6.17 -3.81
N GLN A 175 -24.70 -6.22 -2.89
CA GLN A 175 -25.39 -5.04 -2.40
C GLN A 175 -24.49 -4.14 -1.54
N ALA A 176 -23.63 -4.72 -0.69
CA ALA A 176 -22.63 -3.98 0.08
C ALA A 176 -21.63 -3.25 -0.84
N GLU A 177 -21.10 -3.92 -1.86
CA GLU A 177 -20.19 -3.32 -2.85
C GLU A 177 -20.81 -2.10 -3.54
N SER A 178 -22.10 -2.19 -3.90
CA SER A 178 -22.81 -1.07 -4.54
C SER A 178 -22.91 0.17 -3.63
N LEU A 179 -23.05 -0.05 -2.32
CA LEU A 179 -23.12 1.04 -1.33
C LEU A 179 -21.73 1.64 -1.07
N PHE A 180 -20.66 0.85 -1.08
CA PHE A 180 -19.31 1.40 -0.98
C PHE A 180 -18.98 2.32 -2.17
N ALA A 181 -19.37 1.94 -3.39
CA ALA A 181 -19.20 2.77 -4.57
C ALA A 181 -19.98 4.10 -4.48
N GLU A 182 -21.21 4.06 -3.93
CA GLU A 182 -22.02 5.26 -3.65
C GLU A 182 -21.38 6.15 -2.56
N ALA A 183 -20.84 5.55 -1.51
CA ALA A 183 -20.14 6.28 -0.45
C ALA A 183 -18.91 7.02 -0.99
N GLU A 184 -18.08 6.37 -1.82
CA GLU A 184 -16.93 7.01 -2.46
C GLU A 184 -17.33 8.19 -3.36
N GLN A 185 -18.50 8.11 -4.00
CA GLN A 185 -19.04 9.21 -4.78
C GLN A 185 -19.45 10.38 -3.88
N LEU A 186 -20.13 10.12 -2.77
CA LEU A 186 -20.50 11.15 -1.78
C LEU A 186 -19.26 11.83 -1.17
N LEU A 187 -18.18 11.06 -0.93
CA LEU A 187 -16.91 11.60 -0.49
C LEU A 187 -16.28 12.54 -1.53
N ARG A 188 -16.31 12.16 -2.82
CA ARG A 188 -15.86 13.01 -3.93
C ARG A 188 -16.69 14.28 -4.08
N ASP A 189 -17.99 14.17 -3.83
CA ASP A 189 -18.94 15.28 -3.90
C ASP A 189 -18.93 16.15 -2.63
N GLY A 190 -18.13 15.79 -1.62
CA GLY A 190 -17.98 16.52 -0.36
C GLY A 190 -19.15 16.34 0.62
N ASP A 191 -20.06 15.40 0.36
CA ASP A 191 -21.19 15.07 1.23
C ASP A 191 -20.78 14.03 2.29
N LEU A 192 -20.16 14.52 3.35
CA LEU A 192 -19.71 13.70 4.48
C LEU A 192 -20.89 13.11 5.28
N GLY A 193 -22.06 13.75 5.27
CA GLY A 193 -23.24 13.27 5.97
C GLY A 193 -23.85 12.05 5.28
N GLY A 194 -24.01 12.16 3.96
CA GLY A 194 -24.41 11.03 3.12
C GLY A 194 -23.40 9.88 3.18
N TYR A 195 -22.10 10.17 3.12
CA TYR A 195 -21.05 9.16 3.21
C TYR A 195 -21.19 8.28 4.46
N GLN A 196 -21.30 8.89 5.64
CA GLN A 196 -21.40 8.15 6.91
C GLN A 196 -22.64 7.26 6.95
N GLU A 197 -23.78 7.75 6.48
CA GLU A 197 -25.02 6.97 6.43
C GLU A 197 -24.89 5.78 5.48
N THR A 198 -24.26 5.97 4.32
CA THR A 198 -24.06 4.91 3.33
C THR A 198 -23.07 3.85 3.81
N ILE A 199 -22.00 4.23 4.52
CA ILE A 199 -21.06 3.28 5.14
C ILE A 199 -21.76 2.39 6.17
N VAL A 200 -22.56 2.96 7.07
CA VAL A 200 -23.32 2.19 8.07
C VAL A 200 -24.26 1.18 7.42
N ARG A 201 -24.90 1.55 6.31
CA ARG A 201 -25.75 0.62 5.55
C ARG A 201 -24.93 -0.49 4.90
N ALA A 202 -23.78 -0.18 4.31
CA ALA A 202 -22.90 -1.16 3.70
C ALA A 202 -22.41 -2.20 4.73
N GLU A 203 -22.00 -1.75 5.91
CA GLU A 203 -21.60 -2.61 7.03
C GLU A 203 -22.73 -3.55 7.47
N ALA A 204 -23.99 -3.09 7.48
CA ALA A 204 -25.13 -3.92 7.82
C ALA A 204 -25.33 -5.09 6.83
N PHE A 205 -25.05 -4.89 5.53
CA PHE A 205 -25.12 -5.96 4.52
C PHE A 205 -23.98 -6.96 4.65
N VAL A 206 -22.76 -6.50 4.95
CA VAL A 206 -21.63 -7.38 5.25
C VAL A 206 -21.93 -8.22 6.50
N GLN A 207 -22.49 -7.60 7.54
CA GLN A 207 -22.87 -8.30 8.76
C GLN A 207 -23.97 -9.34 8.50
N ALA A 208 -24.99 -9.00 7.70
CA ALA A 208 -26.03 -9.95 7.32
C ALA A 208 -25.47 -11.15 6.52
N ALA A 209 -24.48 -10.92 5.66
CA ALA A 209 -23.79 -11.98 4.92
C ALA A 209 -22.97 -12.90 5.84
N LEU A 210 -22.36 -12.34 6.89
CA LEU A 210 -21.67 -13.11 7.92
C LEU A 210 -22.66 -13.90 8.80
N GLU A 211 -23.79 -13.30 9.16
CA GLU A 211 -24.84 -13.98 9.92
C GLU A 211 -25.46 -15.15 9.13
N SER A 212 -25.66 -15.01 7.81
CA SER A 212 -26.11 -16.12 6.96
C SER A 212 -25.10 -17.25 6.89
N LEU A 213 -23.81 -16.96 7.08
CA LEU A 213 -22.76 -17.99 7.13
C LEU A 213 -22.73 -18.75 8.46
N THR A 214 -23.14 -18.10 9.55
CA THR A 214 -23.06 -18.66 10.92
C THR A 214 -24.35 -19.31 11.42
N SER A 215 -25.49 -19.06 10.77
CA SER A 215 -26.81 -19.50 11.25
C SER A 215 -27.15 -20.98 10.98
N ASP A 216 -26.35 -21.72 10.20
CA ASP A 216 -26.62 -23.14 9.85
C ASP A 216 -25.50 -24.12 10.27
N GLY A 217 -24.72 -23.76 11.31
CA GLY A 217 -23.72 -24.62 11.95
C GLY A 217 -24.27 -25.55 13.05
#